data_AF-A0A9J6FS00-F1
#
_entry.id   AF-A0A9J6FS00-F1
#
_cell.length_a   1.000
_cell.length_b   1.000
_cell.length_c   1.000
_cell.angle_alpha   90.00
_cell.angle_beta   90.00
_cell.angle_gamma   90.00
#
_symmetry.space_group_name_H-M   'P 1'
#
loop_
_entity.id
_entity.type
_entity.pdbx_description
1 polymer ?
#
loop_
_entity_poly.entity_id
_entity_poly.type
_entity_poly.pdbx_seq_one_letter_code
_entity_poly.pdbx_strand_id
1 'polypeptide(L)'
;MQLCSNCASLQEEVEKLKQRNEELENLHVELPWDAVYLAIHIYFKQSHLFYCRPNVLAIDKTAECFFFFCQIDIGLGVLVEEPGLVALKECCPGAPAKFARGLLRQLFTKEELRGKSLYGRKSNAHPGCAQREGLDPVKVKAIIGR
;
A
#
# COMPACT_ATOMS: atom_id res chain seq x y z
N MET A 1 30.07 13.13 51.60
CA MET A 1 28.69 13.64 51.49
C MET A 1 28.60 14.53 50.25
N GLN A 2 28.25 13.98 49.08
CA GLN A 2 28.06 14.72 47.82
C GLN A 2 26.89 14.06 47.07
N LEU A 3 25.65 14.37 47.47
CA LEU A 3 24.44 13.83 46.82
C LEU A 3 23.34 14.88 46.62
N CYS A 4 23.65 16.18 46.71
CA CYS A 4 22.61 17.23 46.70
C CYS A 4 22.72 18.30 45.60
N SER A 5 23.68 18.21 44.66
CA SER A 5 23.75 19.16 43.54
C SER A 5 22.96 18.71 42.30
N ASN A 6 22.82 17.39 42.09
CA ASN A 6 22.19 16.87 40.87
C ASN A 6 20.67 16.70 41.00
N CYS A 7 20.13 16.70 42.22
CA CYS A 7 18.70 16.47 42.43
C CYS A 7 17.86 17.71 42.07
N ALA A 8 18.39 18.91 42.32
CA ALA A 8 17.70 20.17 42.02
C ALA A 8 17.65 20.46 40.51
N SER A 9 18.74 20.19 39.78
CA SER A 9 18.78 20.36 38.33
C SER A 9 17.84 19.40 37.60
N LEU A 10 17.73 18.16 38.08
CA LEU A 10 16.81 17.17 37.53
C LEU A 10 15.34 17.53 37.78
N GLN A 11 15.04 18.14 38.93
CA GLN A 11 13.68 18.61 39.23
C GLN A 11 13.26 19.77 38.31
N GLU A 12 14.18 20.68 38.01
CA GLU A 12 13.93 21.78 37.07
C GLU A 12 13.72 21.27 35.62
N GLU A 13 14.45 20.22 35.23
CA GLU A 13 14.33 19.62 33.91
C GLU A 13 13.01 18.85 33.73
N VAL A 14 12.55 18.14 34.76
CA VAL A 14 11.24 17.47 34.75
C VAL A 14 10.10 18.48 34.63
N GLU A 15 10.19 19.62 35.31
CA GLU A 15 9.15 20.64 35.25
C GLU A 15 9.08 21.30 33.86
N LYS A 16 10.23 21.56 33.23
CA LYS A 16 10.31 22.03 31.84
C LYS A 16 9.71 21.03 30.84
N LEU A 17 9.96 19.73 31.06
CA LEU A 17 9.39 18.69 30.20
C LEU A 17 7.87 18.57 30.34
N LYS A 18 7.32 18.76 31.54
CA LYS A 18 5.86 18.81 31.75
C LYS A 18 5.22 19.98 31.04
N GLN A 19 5.80 21.18 31.15
CA GLN A 19 5.32 22.37 30.44
C GLN A 19 5.32 22.16 28.92
N ARG A 20 6.38 21.57 28.36
CA ARG A 20 6.43 21.26 26.92
C ARG A 20 5.39 20.21 26.51
N ASN A 21 5.11 19.23 27.35
CA ASN A 21 4.07 18.25 27.07
C ASN A 21 2.68 18.89 27.08
N GLU A 22 2.40 19.77 28.03
CA GLU A 22 1.14 20.52 28.09
C GLU A 22 0.98 21.48 26.91
N GLU A 23 2.05 22.12 26.45
CA GLU A 23 2.06 22.91 25.21
C GLU A 23 1.78 22.03 23.97
N LEU A 24 2.36 20.83 23.91
CA LEU A 24 2.15 19.88 22.81
C LEU A 24 0.73 19.29 22.79
N GLU A 25 0.14 19.05 23.96
CA GLU A 25 -1.26 18.62 24.09
C GLU A 25 -2.21 19.75 23.65
N ASN A 26 -1.92 21.00 24.02
CA ASN A 26 -2.70 22.16 23.57
C ASN A 26 -2.52 22.48 22.07
N LEU A 27 -1.40 22.09 21.46
CA LEU A 27 -1.16 22.18 20.01
C LEU A 27 -1.78 21.03 19.22
N HIS A 28 -2.09 19.90 19.86
CA HIS A 28 -2.95 18.85 19.30
C HIS A 28 -4.40 19.35 19.29
N VAL A 29 -4.67 20.32 18.40
CA VAL A 29 -6.02 20.52 17.89
C VAL A 29 -6.39 19.21 17.21
N GLU A 30 -7.25 18.41 17.85
CA GLU A 30 -7.88 17.26 17.23
C GLU A 30 -8.63 17.77 15.99
N LEU A 31 -7.96 17.76 14.83
CA LEU A 31 -8.66 17.83 13.57
C LEU A 31 -9.54 16.59 13.56
N PRO A 32 -10.88 16.73 13.48
CA PRO A 32 -11.75 15.58 13.45
C PRO A 32 -11.28 14.68 12.32
N TRP A 33 -11.13 13.38 12.60
CA TRP A 33 -10.67 12.40 11.62
C TRP A 33 -11.45 12.51 10.30
N ASP A 34 -12.71 12.93 10.37
CA ASP A 34 -13.58 13.23 9.22
C ASP A 34 -13.01 14.31 8.28
N ALA A 35 -12.40 15.37 8.81
CA ALA A 35 -11.80 16.45 8.01
C ALA A 35 -10.50 15.98 7.32
N VAL A 36 -9.70 15.16 8.02
CA VAL A 36 -8.50 14.53 7.44
C VAL A 36 -8.90 13.55 6.34
N TYR A 37 -9.92 12.73 6.59
CA TYR A 37 -10.45 11.77 5.64
C TYR A 37 -11.00 12.46 4.39
N LEU A 38 -11.75 13.55 4.55
CA LEU A 38 -12.29 14.33 3.44
C LEU A 38 -11.18 15.01 2.64
N ALA A 39 -10.16 15.57 3.29
CA ALA A 39 -9.02 16.18 2.62
C ALA A 39 -8.24 15.16 1.77
N ILE A 40 -7.98 13.97 2.33
CA ILE A 40 -7.34 12.86 1.61
C ILE A 40 -8.22 12.43 0.42
N HIS A 41 -9.52 12.25 0.64
CA HIS A 41 -10.45 11.80 -0.40
C HIS A 41 -10.60 12.82 -1.54
N ILE A 42 -10.58 14.12 -1.24
CA ILE A 42 -10.57 15.20 -2.24
C ILE A 42 -9.25 15.19 -3.02
N TYR A 43 -8.12 15.05 -2.33
CA TYR A 43 -6.80 14.99 -2.95
C TYR A 43 -6.65 13.77 -3.87
N PHE A 44 -7.17 12.61 -3.45
CA PHE A 44 -7.21 11.40 -4.26
C PHE A 44 -8.13 11.56 -5.47
N LYS A 45 -9.32 12.15 -5.29
CA LYS A 45 -10.27 12.40 -6.39
C LYS A 45 -9.70 13.39 -7.44
N GLN A 46 -8.92 14.38 -7.02
CA GLN A 46 -8.18 15.27 -7.93
C GLN A 46 -7.03 14.54 -8.63
N SER A 47 -6.35 13.62 -7.94
CA SER A 47 -5.26 12.80 -8.52
C SER A 47 -5.76 11.70 -9.48
N HIS A 48 -7.01 11.25 -9.35
CA HIS A 48 -7.64 10.26 -10.24
C HIS A 48 -7.83 10.75 -11.69
N LEU A 49 -7.76 12.06 -11.95
CA LEU A 49 -7.69 12.59 -13.33
C LEU A 49 -6.34 12.30 -14.02
N PHE A 50 -5.32 11.83 -13.29
CA PHE A 50 -3.98 11.57 -13.82
C PHE A 50 -3.62 10.08 -13.99
N TYR A 51 -4.31 9.15 -13.33
CA TYR A 51 -3.97 7.71 -13.38
C TYR A 51 -4.38 6.99 -14.68
N CYS A 52 -4.96 7.72 -15.65
CA CYS A 52 -5.22 7.23 -17.01
C CYS A 52 -4.05 7.42 -17.99
N ARG A 53 -2.83 7.76 -17.53
CA ARG A 53 -1.61 7.75 -18.38
C ARG A 53 -0.58 6.72 -17.89
N PRO A 54 -0.02 5.88 -18.77
CA PRO A 54 1.06 4.98 -18.40
C PRO A 54 2.37 5.78 -18.41
N ASN A 55 2.75 6.36 -17.28
CA ASN A 55 4.15 6.73 -17.02
C ASN A 55 4.39 6.72 -15.51
N VAL A 56 4.86 5.57 -15.05
CA VAL A 56 5.33 5.35 -13.68
C VAL A 56 6.72 5.96 -13.59
N LEU A 57 6.80 7.22 -13.16
CA LEU A 57 8.03 7.81 -12.64
C LEU A 57 7.71 8.50 -11.31
N ALA A 58 8.39 8.03 -10.27
CA ALA A 58 8.50 8.62 -8.94
C ALA A 58 7.20 8.80 -8.16
N ILE A 59 6.76 7.74 -7.48
CA ILE A 59 6.09 7.94 -6.19
C ILE A 59 7.24 8.09 -5.18
N ASP A 60 7.54 9.34 -4.84
CA ASP A 60 8.57 9.71 -3.87
C ASP A 60 8.32 9.03 -2.52
N LYS A 61 9.40 8.53 -1.94
CA LYS A 61 9.45 7.73 -0.71
C LYS A 61 9.21 8.55 0.58
N THR A 62 8.41 9.60 0.54
CA THR A 62 8.29 10.57 1.65
C THR A 62 6.89 10.77 2.20
N ALA A 63 5.91 9.96 1.80
CA ALA A 63 4.62 9.90 2.46
C ALA A 63 4.58 8.71 3.44
N GLU A 64 5.33 8.81 4.55
CA GLU A 64 4.98 8.07 5.77
C GLU A 64 3.73 8.70 6.41
N CYS A 65 2.65 8.78 5.64
CA CYS A 65 1.33 8.88 6.25
C CYS A 65 0.99 7.47 6.70
N PHE A 66 0.63 7.33 7.96
CA PHE A 66 0.16 6.11 8.61
C PHE A 66 -1.17 5.69 7.94
N PHE A 67 -1.10 5.22 6.71
CA PHE A 67 -2.22 4.66 5.98
C PHE A 67 -2.54 3.35 6.69
N PHE A 68 -3.69 3.33 7.37
CA PHE A 68 -4.30 2.08 7.77
C PHE A 68 -4.63 1.32 6.48
N PHE A 69 -3.70 0.47 6.04
CA PHE A 69 -3.85 -0.31 4.82
C PHE A 69 -4.90 -1.39 5.08
N CYS A 70 -6.17 -1.08 4.79
CA CYS A 70 -7.21 -2.08 4.69
C CYS A 70 -6.83 -3.06 3.57
N GLN A 71 -6.47 -4.27 3.97
CA GLN A 71 -6.23 -5.37 3.06
C GLN A 71 -7.53 -6.16 2.87
N ILE A 72 -7.85 -6.46 1.61
CA ILE A 72 -9.03 -7.23 1.23
C ILE A 72 -8.58 -8.60 0.74
N ASP A 73 -9.19 -9.66 1.29
CA ASP A 73 -9.02 -11.01 0.78
C ASP A 73 -9.80 -11.19 -0.53
N ILE A 74 -9.09 -11.50 -1.60
CA ILE A 74 -9.68 -11.81 -2.92
C ILE A 74 -9.91 -13.31 -3.11
N GLY A 75 -9.55 -14.14 -2.12
CA GLY A 75 -9.73 -15.58 -2.10
C GLY A 75 -8.46 -16.31 -1.69
N LEU A 76 -8.62 -17.47 -1.05
CA LEU A 76 -7.52 -18.34 -0.60
C LEU A 76 -6.52 -17.64 0.33
N GLY A 77 -6.95 -16.61 1.08
CA GLY A 77 -6.09 -15.83 1.96
C GLY A 77 -5.14 -14.89 1.21
N VAL A 78 -5.41 -14.59 -0.06
CA VAL A 78 -4.60 -13.68 -0.87
C VAL A 78 -5.12 -12.27 -0.65
N LEU A 79 -4.28 -11.45 -0.02
CA LEU A 79 -4.61 -10.09 0.38
C LEU A 79 -4.12 -9.07 -0.66
N VAL A 80 -4.96 -8.07 -0.96
CA VAL A 80 -4.62 -6.92 -1.80
C VAL A 80 -5.03 -5.61 -1.13
N GLU A 81 -4.35 -4.52 -1.47
CA GLU A 81 -4.68 -3.19 -0.98
C GLU A 81 -6.04 -2.72 -1.51
N GLU A 82 -6.94 -2.32 -0.60
CA GLU A 82 -8.24 -1.75 -0.93
C GLU A 82 -8.18 -0.61 -1.97
N PRO A 83 -7.33 0.43 -1.83
CA PRO A 83 -7.30 1.53 -2.81
C PRO A 83 -6.94 1.04 -4.22
N GLY A 84 -6.02 0.07 -4.31
CA GLY A 84 -5.66 -0.57 -5.57
C GLY A 84 -6.83 -1.34 -6.20
N LEU A 85 -7.62 -2.04 -5.38
CA LEU A 85 -8.78 -2.81 -5.85
C LEU A 85 -9.93 -1.90 -6.30
N VAL A 86 -10.21 -0.83 -5.55
CA VAL A 86 -11.23 0.18 -5.88
C VAL A 86 -10.88 0.87 -7.20
N ALA A 87 -9.64 1.35 -7.35
CA ALA A 87 -9.18 2.00 -8.58
C ALA A 87 -9.32 1.06 -9.80
N LEU A 88 -9.02 -0.23 -9.64
CA LEU A 88 -9.22 -1.21 -10.72
C LEU A 88 -10.68 -1.41 -11.09
N LYS A 89 -11.60 -1.45 -10.11
CA LYS A 89 -13.05 -1.56 -10.36
C LYS A 89 -13.57 -0.36 -11.13
N GLU A 90 -13.15 0.84 -10.76
CA GLU A 90 -13.55 2.09 -11.42
C GLU A 90 -12.96 2.25 -12.83
N CYS A 91 -11.70 1.84 -13.04
CA CYS A 91 -10.99 2.02 -14.31
C CYS A 91 -11.29 0.92 -15.36
N CYS A 92 -11.95 -0.17 -14.96
CA CYS A 92 -12.20 -1.34 -15.82
C CYS A 92 -13.67 -1.81 -15.82
N PRO A 93 -14.68 -0.93 -15.91
CA PRO A 93 -16.09 -1.35 -15.94
C PRO A 93 -16.36 -2.19 -17.19
N GLY A 94 -16.95 -3.37 -17.00
CA GLY A 94 -17.27 -4.29 -18.11
C GLY A 94 -16.05 -4.89 -18.83
N ALA A 95 -14.83 -4.72 -18.32
CA ALA A 95 -13.59 -5.16 -18.97
C ALA A 95 -12.83 -6.19 -18.11
N PRO A 96 -13.31 -7.46 -18.02
CA PRO A 96 -12.78 -8.46 -17.11
C PRO A 96 -11.30 -8.80 -17.39
N ALA A 97 -10.89 -8.83 -18.66
CA ALA A 97 -9.50 -9.07 -19.02
C ALA A 97 -8.56 -7.93 -18.58
N LYS A 98 -9.03 -6.68 -18.62
CA LYS A 98 -8.26 -5.51 -18.17
C LYS A 98 -8.14 -5.51 -16.65
N PHE A 99 -9.23 -5.83 -15.96
CA PHE A 99 -9.28 -5.98 -14.51
C PHE A 99 -8.33 -7.08 -14.02
N ALA A 100 -8.40 -8.29 -14.60
CA ALA A 100 -7.51 -9.40 -14.25
C ALA A 100 -6.02 -9.08 -14.48
N ARG A 101 -5.69 -8.38 -15.58
CA ARG A 101 -4.31 -7.90 -15.82
C ARG A 101 -3.86 -6.87 -14.80
N GLY A 102 -4.78 -6.05 -14.30
CA GLY A 102 -4.53 -5.10 -13.21
C GLY A 102 -4.18 -5.82 -11.91
N LEU A 103 -4.98 -6.81 -11.53
CA LEU A 103 -4.73 -7.65 -10.34
C LEU A 103 -3.39 -8.40 -10.43
N LEU A 104 -3.06 -8.96 -11.60
CA LEU A 104 -1.77 -9.62 -11.81
C LEU A 104 -0.59 -8.67 -11.53
N ARG A 105 -0.70 -7.39 -11.87
CA ARG A 105 0.35 -6.40 -11.61
C ARG A 105 0.45 -5.97 -10.15
N GLN A 106 -0.61 -6.14 -9.36
CA GLN A 106 -0.58 -5.89 -7.92
C GLN A 106 0.00 -7.08 -7.15
N LEU A 107 -0.24 -8.31 -7.61
CA LEU A 107 0.11 -9.54 -6.88
C LEU A 107 1.50 -10.11 -7.22
N PHE A 108 2.05 -9.75 -8.38
CA PHE A 108 3.31 -10.27 -8.92
C PHE A 108 4.22 -9.14 -9.37
N THR A 109 5.53 -9.35 -9.23
CA THR A 109 6.50 -8.37 -9.72
C THR A 109 6.60 -8.41 -11.25
N LYS A 110 7.14 -7.35 -11.83
CA LYS A 110 7.33 -7.25 -13.29
C LYS A 110 8.27 -8.35 -13.82
N GLU A 111 9.26 -8.72 -13.02
CA GLU A 111 10.24 -9.75 -13.31
C GLU A 111 9.57 -11.12 -13.34
N GLU A 112 8.70 -11.42 -12.37
CA GLU A 112 7.92 -12.66 -12.33
C GLU A 112 7.01 -12.78 -13.54
N LEU A 113 6.26 -11.73 -13.87
CA LEU A 113 5.35 -11.73 -15.01
C LEU A 113 6.07 -11.89 -16.37
N ARG A 114 7.34 -11.49 -16.46
CA ARG A 114 8.15 -11.64 -17.67
C ARG A 114 8.81 -13.02 -17.77
N GLY A 115 9.31 -13.53 -16.65
CA GLY A 115 10.10 -14.76 -16.59
C GLY A 115 9.29 -16.04 -16.42
N LYS A 116 8.12 -15.96 -15.78
CA LYS A 116 7.26 -17.12 -15.47
C LYS A 116 6.11 -17.23 -16.47
N SER A 117 5.45 -18.38 -16.44
CA SER A 117 4.24 -18.70 -17.21
C SER A 117 3.08 -18.98 -16.27
N LEU A 118 1.84 -19.01 -16.78
CA LEU A 118 0.65 -19.23 -15.94
C LEU A 118 0.68 -20.56 -15.18
N TYR A 119 1.14 -21.64 -15.82
CA TYR A 119 1.06 -23.01 -15.27
C TYR A 119 2.40 -23.75 -15.25
N GLY A 120 3.49 -23.11 -15.66
CA GLY A 120 4.79 -23.74 -15.77
C GLY A 120 4.88 -24.81 -16.85
N ARG A 121 3.97 -24.83 -17.84
CA ARG A 121 3.92 -25.86 -18.88
C ARG A 121 4.62 -25.40 -20.16
N LYS A 122 5.26 -26.35 -20.85
CA LYS A 122 5.88 -26.12 -22.14
C LYS A 122 4.82 -25.89 -23.23
N SER A 123 5.14 -25.06 -24.20
CA SER A 123 4.26 -24.86 -25.37
C SER A 123 4.35 -26.06 -26.30
N ASN A 124 3.21 -26.67 -26.62
CA ASN A 124 3.12 -27.77 -27.59
C ASN A 124 3.54 -27.34 -29.00
N ALA A 125 3.34 -26.06 -29.34
CA ALA A 125 3.72 -25.51 -30.65
C ALA A 125 5.23 -25.26 -30.79
N HIS A 126 5.97 -25.15 -29.67
CA HIS A 126 7.39 -24.85 -29.67
C HIS A 126 8.16 -25.82 -28.76
N PRO A 127 8.33 -27.09 -29.18
CA PRO A 127 8.98 -28.12 -28.38
C PRO A 127 10.49 -27.86 -28.17
N GLY A 128 11.10 -26.93 -28.90
CA GLY A 128 12.50 -26.54 -28.69
C GLY A 128 12.73 -25.49 -27.59
N CYS A 129 11.68 -24.78 -27.15
CA CYS A 129 11.84 -23.71 -26.17
C CYS A 129 12.01 -24.25 -24.74
N ALA A 130 12.81 -23.55 -23.94
CA ALA A 130 12.92 -23.83 -22.51
C ALA A 130 11.57 -23.67 -21.80
N GLN A 131 11.27 -24.59 -20.89
CA GLN A 131 10.09 -24.52 -20.04
C GLN A 131 10.29 -23.37 -19.04
N ARG A 132 9.30 -22.47 -18.96
CA ARG A 132 9.28 -21.43 -17.93
C ARG A 132 8.66 -21.99 -16.67
N GLU A 133 9.10 -21.50 -15.52
CA GLU A 133 8.46 -21.79 -14.24
C GLU A 133 7.01 -21.27 -14.21
N GLY A 134 6.20 -21.83 -13.33
CA GLY A 134 4.83 -21.37 -13.09
C GLY A 134 4.80 -20.17 -12.16
N LEU A 135 3.80 -19.30 -12.33
CA LEU A 135 3.40 -18.36 -11.29
C LEU A 135 2.86 -19.12 -10.07
N ASP A 136 2.85 -18.44 -8.92
CA ASP A 136 2.27 -19.00 -7.70
C ASP A 136 0.82 -19.45 -7.94
N PRO A 137 0.55 -20.77 -7.86
CA PRO A 137 -0.75 -21.31 -8.19
C PRO A 137 -1.84 -20.83 -7.23
N VAL A 138 -1.52 -20.48 -5.99
CA VAL A 138 -2.50 -19.99 -5.01
C VAL A 138 -2.98 -18.59 -5.41
N LYS A 139 -2.05 -17.68 -5.71
CA LYS A 139 -2.37 -16.33 -6.20
C LYS A 139 -3.14 -16.37 -7.53
N VAL A 140 -2.75 -17.25 -8.45
CA VAL A 140 -3.46 -17.41 -9.73
C VAL A 140 -4.88 -17.92 -9.51
N LYS A 141 -5.08 -18.90 -8.62
CA LYS A 141 -6.39 -19.44 -8.27
C LYS A 141 -7.29 -18.40 -7.60
N ALA A 142 -6.75 -17.59 -6.70
CA ALA A 142 -7.47 -16.49 -6.06
C ALA A 142 -8.03 -15.50 -7.11
N ILE A 143 -7.25 -15.14 -8.12
CA ILE A 143 -7.70 -14.26 -9.22
C ILE A 143 -8.82 -14.90 -10.05
N ILE A 144 -8.76 -16.21 -10.28
CA ILE A 144 -9.74 -16.95 -11.08
C ILE A 144 -11.03 -17.23 -10.27
N GLY A 145 -10.95 -17.25 -8.93
CA GLY A 145 -12.04 -17.62 -8.04
C GLY A 145 -12.32 -19.13 -8.03
N ARG A 146 -11.27 -19.97 -8.05
CA ARG A 146 -11.36 -21.45 -8.08
C ARG A 146 -10.47 -22.15 -7.08
#